data_AF-A0A6M4GUM6-F1
#
_entry.id   AF-A0A6M4GUM6-F1
#
_cell.length_a   1.000
_cell.length_b   1.000
_cell.length_c   1.000
_cell.angle_alpha   90.00
_cell.angle_beta   90.00
_cell.angle_gamma   90.00
#
_symmetry.space_group_name_H-M   'P 1'
#
loop_
_entity.id
_entity.type
_entity.pdbx_description
1 polymer ?
#
loop_
_entity_poly.entity_id
_entity_poly.type
_entity_poly.pdbx_seq_one_letter_code
_entity_poly.pdbx_strand_id
1 'polypeptide(L)'
;MGISRTSMKWLAAATMAVAVSSCGGDGGNDGPPPPPPPVVTLESVAVVDGRHMAADRSGNLYTFGPTGNGLEFVVTKITPSGAIVRLFVVVANPGAIATDAAGNVYVGDNQFCSGIGDCTRNPVSIFQKIATDGTVTPIPVVKSSDQSDMDIRHVTGIAVDAAGSLYFSDGGRATIRKLTPDGDLTAVAGMPGVSYEADGVGREARFANPVGIAIDAAGNLFVGDTGGNTIRKVTPTGIVTTVAGLPFVSGYVDGPPSIATFRVPYQVAVDARGNVYVADGGSALIRKVSPAGVVSTVAGTGGVLGFQAGPAPGVIDRPYGIAIVGNDLFFTQAARIAAARNAASPQ
;
A
#
# COMPACT_ATOMS: atom_id res chain seq x y z
N MET A 1 44.54 12.60 -0.05
CA MET A 1 44.37 11.45 0.86
C MET A 1 42.97 10.90 0.66
N GLY A 2 42.86 9.78 -0.04
CA GLY A 2 41.58 9.17 -0.40
C GLY A 2 41.03 8.30 0.71
N ILE A 3 39.70 8.28 0.84
CA ILE A 3 38.97 7.19 1.48
C ILE A 3 37.98 6.67 0.43
N SER A 4 38.32 5.49 -0.09
CA SER A 4 37.54 4.69 -1.02
C SER A 4 36.24 4.24 -0.37
N ARG A 5 35.09 4.54 -0.99
CA ARG A 5 33.80 3.94 -0.62
C ARG A 5 33.67 2.58 -1.30
N THR A 6 33.63 1.55 -0.47
CA THR A 6 33.41 0.16 -0.84
C THR A 6 32.04 -0.01 -1.51
N SER A 7 32.05 -0.45 -2.76
CA SER A 7 30.88 -0.96 -3.47
C SER A 7 30.45 -2.30 -2.86
N MET A 8 29.29 -2.34 -2.19
CA MET A 8 28.71 -3.59 -1.68
C MET A 8 27.97 -4.28 -2.83
N LYS A 9 28.58 -5.33 -3.38
CA LYS A 9 27.96 -6.24 -4.35
C LYS A 9 26.95 -7.12 -3.61
N TRP A 10 25.80 -7.36 -4.25
CA TRP A 10 24.79 -8.33 -3.84
C TRP A 10 25.43 -9.70 -3.60
N LEU A 11 25.36 -10.22 -2.37
CA LEU A 11 25.69 -11.60 -2.07
C LEU A 11 24.47 -12.45 -2.43
N ALA A 12 24.57 -13.25 -3.49
CA ALA A 12 23.64 -14.36 -3.68
C ALA A 12 23.83 -15.32 -2.49
N ALA A 13 22.77 -15.52 -1.70
CA ALA A 13 22.78 -16.49 -0.63
C ALA A 13 22.84 -17.90 -1.25
N ALA A 14 24.04 -18.49 -1.29
CA ALA A 14 24.18 -19.92 -1.52
C ALA A 14 23.72 -20.65 -0.25
N THR A 15 22.58 -21.33 -0.34
CA THR A 15 22.09 -22.21 0.71
C THR A 15 23.00 -23.43 0.79
N MET A 16 23.79 -23.56 1.86
CA MET A 16 24.45 -24.84 2.20
C MET A 16 23.40 -25.76 2.82
N ALA A 17 22.93 -26.73 2.04
CA ALA A 17 22.20 -27.87 2.58
C ALA A 17 23.21 -28.81 3.28
N VAL A 18 23.03 -29.03 4.58
CA VAL A 18 23.75 -30.07 5.32
C VAL A 18 23.12 -31.41 4.94
N ALA A 19 23.81 -32.21 4.14
CA ALA A 19 23.42 -33.58 3.87
C ALA A 19 23.74 -34.45 5.09
N VAL A 20 22.69 -34.91 5.79
CA VAL A 20 22.83 -36.01 6.74
C VAL A 20 22.75 -37.30 5.92
N SER A 21 23.88 -37.98 5.75
CA SER A 21 23.91 -39.31 5.11
C SER A 21 23.53 -40.37 6.15
N SER A 22 22.40 -41.04 5.95
CA SER A 22 22.23 -42.41 6.44
C SER A 22 21.74 -43.30 5.31
N CYS A 23 22.53 -44.32 5.02
CA CYS A 23 22.33 -45.30 3.97
C CYS A 23 21.10 -46.18 4.21
N GLY A 24 20.39 -46.51 3.13
CA GLY A 24 19.41 -47.58 3.03
C GLY A 24 18.97 -47.67 1.58
N GLY A 25 19.39 -48.73 0.88
CA GLY A 25 19.29 -48.85 -0.57
C GLY A 25 17.87 -49.06 -1.09
N ASP A 26 17.65 -48.68 -2.34
CA ASP A 26 17.09 -49.54 -3.38
C ASP A 26 17.43 -48.91 -4.74
N GLY A 27 17.92 -49.73 -5.67
CA GLY A 27 18.30 -49.31 -7.01
C GLY A 27 17.06 -49.02 -7.86
N GLY A 28 16.60 -47.77 -7.83
CA GLY A 28 15.55 -47.24 -8.70
C GLY A 28 16.09 -46.08 -9.53
N ASN A 29 15.74 -46.06 -10.82
CA ASN A 29 16.02 -44.99 -11.78
C ASN A 29 15.18 -43.73 -11.46
N ASP A 30 15.28 -43.21 -10.23
CA ASP A 30 14.60 -41.99 -9.84
C ASP A 30 15.47 -40.82 -10.31
N GLY A 31 14.98 -40.11 -11.32
CA GLY A 31 15.57 -38.84 -11.74
C GLY A 31 15.73 -37.90 -10.55
N PRO A 32 16.56 -36.84 -10.68
CA PRO A 32 16.76 -35.89 -9.60
C PRO A 32 15.41 -35.44 -9.05
N PRO A 33 15.23 -35.41 -7.72
CA PRO A 33 13.96 -35.06 -7.12
C PRO A 33 13.49 -33.71 -7.69
N PRO A 34 12.18 -33.54 -7.92
CA PRO A 34 11.67 -32.29 -8.45
C PRO A 34 12.15 -31.13 -7.56
N PRO A 35 12.54 -29.99 -8.14
CA PRO A 35 12.99 -28.86 -7.35
C PRO A 35 11.90 -28.51 -6.33
N PRO A 36 12.28 -28.17 -5.08
CA PRO A 36 11.30 -27.80 -4.07
C PRO A 36 10.45 -26.64 -4.61
N PRO A 37 9.14 -26.61 -4.28
CA PRO A 37 8.28 -25.53 -4.73
C PRO A 37 8.86 -24.18 -4.29
N PRO A 38 8.69 -23.12 -5.11
CA PRO A 38 9.21 -21.80 -4.78
C PRO A 38 8.66 -21.35 -3.42
N VAL A 39 9.56 -21.19 -2.46
CA VAL A 39 9.24 -20.70 -1.12
C VAL A 39 9.18 -19.17 -1.17
N VAL A 40 8.11 -18.58 -0.64
CA VAL A 40 8.07 -17.12 -0.43
C VAL A 40 9.13 -16.75 0.60
N THR A 41 10.05 -15.85 0.25
CA THR A 41 11.12 -15.40 1.14
C THR A 41 10.88 -13.96 1.58
N LEU A 42 11.10 -13.71 2.87
CA LEU A 42 11.09 -12.39 3.48
C LEU A 42 12.51 -11.82 3.54
N GLU A 43 12.67 -10.61 3.02
CA GLU A 43 13.96 -9.93 2.91
C GLU A 43 13.85 -8.46 3.33
N SER A 44 14.93 -7.89 3.88
CA SER A 44 15.05 -6.45 4.09
C SER A 44 15.59 -5.79 2.82
N VAL A 45 14.94 -4.73 2.35
CA VAL A 45 15.29 -4.04 1.11
C VAL A 45 16.04 -2.73 1.38
N ALA A 46 15.47 -1.85 2.21
CA ALA A 46 16.05 -0.54 2.51
C ALA A 46 15.55 -0.03 3.87
N VAL A 47 16.34 0.80 4.55
CA VAL A 47 15.89 1.57 5.73
C VAL A 47 15.24 2.85 5.23
N VAL A 48 14.03 3.14 5.69
CA VAL A 48 13.24 4.30 5.28
C VAL A 48 12.43 4.84 6.46
N ASP A 49 12.23 6.15 6.50
CA ASP A 49 11.44 6.79 7.56
C ASP A 49 9.94 6.88 7.23
N GLY A 50 9.56 6.43 6.03
CA GLY A 50 8.20 6.51 5.51
C GLY A 50 7.33 5.29 5.76
N ARG A 51 6.02 5.52 5.92
CA ARG A 51 5.00 4.47 6.11
C ARG A 51 4.19 4.15 4.86
N HIS A 52 4.03 5.10 3.94
CA HIS A 52 3.29 4.84 2.69
C HIS A 52 4.25 4.39 1.60
N MET A 53 3.75 3.60 0.65
CA MET A 53 4.55 3.16 -0.49
C MET A 53 3.76 3.18 -1.79
N ALA A 54 4.44 3.45 -2.89
CA ALA A 54 3.97 3.17 -4.23
C ALA A 54 5.11 2.54 -5.05
N ALA A 55 4.78 1.93 -6.18
CA ALA A 55 5.79 1.41 -7.10
C ALA A 55 5.44 1.71 -8.55
N ASP A 56 6.42 2.00 -9.39
CA ASP A 56 6.19 2.15 -10.83
C ASP A 56 6.42 0.84 -11.60
N ARG A 57 6.06 0.84 -12.88
CA ARG A 57 6.24 -0.32 -13.77
C ARG A 57 7.71 -0.69 -14.03
N SER A 58 8.64 0.22 -13.75
CA SER A 58 10.07 -0.05 -13.85
C SER A 58 10.62 -0.72 -12.57
N GLY A 59 9.75 -0.97 -11.59
CA GLY A 59 10.11 -1.58 -10.31
C GLY A 59 10.79 -0.62 -9.34
N ASN A 60 10.72 0.69 -9.57
CA ASN A 60 11.15 1.63 -8.56
C ASN A 60 10.08 1.72 -7.46
N LEU A 61 10.52 1.75 -6.21
CA LEU A 61 9.67 1.98 -5.06
C LEU A 61 9.76 3.44 -4.64
N TYR A 62 8.65 4.00 -4.20
CA TYR A 62 8.54 5.37 -3.72
C TYR A 62 7.95 5.37 -2.33
N THR A 63 8.54 6.13 -1.43
CA THR A 63 8.03 6.41 -0.09
C THR A 63 8.32 7.86 0.26
N PHE A 64 7.78 8.38 1.36
CA PHE A 64 8.13 9.71 1.87
C PHE A 64 8.42 9.61 3.36
N GLY A 65 9.43 10.33 3.82
CA GLY A 65 9.81 10.35 5.23
C GLY A 65 10.30 11.73 5.66
N PRO A 66 10.32 12.03 6.96
CA PRO A 66 10.83 13.30 7.47
C PRO A 66 12.30 13.50 7.07
N THR A 67 12.68 14.75 6.84
CA THR A 67 14.08 15.16 6.75
C THR A 67 14.69 15.18 8.16
N GLY A 68 16.01 15.30 8.25
CA GLY A 68 16.72 15.29 9.54
C GLY A 68 16.32 16.41 10.51
N ASN A 69 15.61 17.45 10.06
CA ASN A 69 15.06 18.50 10.91
C ASN A 69 13.60 18.24 11.37
N GLY A 70 12.95 17.19 10.85
CA GLY A 70 11.59 16.78 11.20
C GLY A 70 10.46 17.71 10.72
N LEU A 71 10.77 18.78 9.99
CA LEU A 71 9.81 19.82 9.56
C LEU A 71 9.41 19.70 8.09
N GLU A 72 10.19 18.96 7.31
CA GLU A 72 9.94 18.71 5.90
C GLU A 72 9.91 17.22 5.64
N PHE A 73 9.16 16.79 4.62
CA PHE A 73 9.19 15.42 4.16
C PHE A 73 9.75 15.37 2.74
N VAL A 74 10.45 14.28 2.42
CA VAL A 74 11.08 14.07 1.11
C VAL A 74 10.59 12.77 0.51
N VAL A 75 10.18 12.83 -0.76
CA VAL A 75 9.89 11.63 -1.55
C VAL A 75 11.22 10.94 -1.88
N THR A 76 11.32 9.67 -1.51
CA THR A 76 12.49 8.84 -1.74
C THR A 76 12.15 7.77 -2.76
N LYS A 77 12.91 7.75 -3.85
CA LYS A 77 12.89 6.71 -4.88
C LYS A 77 13.96 5.67 -4.58
N ILE A 78 13.59 4.40 -4.66
CA ILE A 78 14.49 3.25 -4.48
C ILE A 78 14.43 2.44 -5.77
N THR A 79 15.54 2.37 -6.49
CA THR A 79 15.60 1.67 -7.79
C THR A 79 15.63 0.15 -7.59
N PRO A 80 15.34 -0.65 -8.65
CA PRO A 80 15.54 -2.10 -8.60
C PRO A 80 16.97 -2.53 -8.22
N SER A 81 17.97 -1.68 -8.50
CA SER A 81 19.37 -1.92 -8.10
C SER A 81 19.67 -1.57 -6.64
N GLY A 82 18.68 -1.08 -5.89
CA GLY A 82 18.81 -0.64 -4.49
C GLY A 82 19.35 0.78 -4.32
N ALA A 83 19.51 1.55 -5.41
CA ALA A 83 19.97 2.93 -5.33
C ALA A 83 18.87 3.82 -4.73
N ILE A 84 19.23 4.63 -3.74
CA ILE A 84 18.32 5.54 -3.05
C ILE A 84 18.52 6.95 -3.60
N VAL A 85 17.46 7.53 -4.18
CA VAL A 85 17.44 8.87 -4.74
C VAL A 85 16.38 9.70 -4.02
N ARG A 86 16.81 10.77 -3.36
CA ARG A 86 15.91 11.73 -2.71
C ARG A 86 15.41 12.74 -3.76
N LEU A 87 14.13 12.69 -4.05
CA LEU A 87 13.44 13.70 -4.86
C LEU A 87 13.13 14.85 -3.91
N PHE A 88 13.93 15.92 -3.94
CA PHE A 88 13.78 17.09 -3.06
C PHE A 88 12.48 17.84 -3.36
N VAL A 89 11.37 17.29 -2.86
CA VAL A 89 10.04 17.87 -2.92
C VAL A 89 9.61 18.07 -1.49
N VAL A 90 9.54 19.34 -1.06
CA VAL A 90 9.08 19.69 0.28
C VAL A 90 7.58 19.50 0.32
N VAL A 91 7.15 18.42 0.97
CA VAL A 91 5.76 18.22 1.37
C VAL A 91 5.66 18.40 2.89
N ALA A 92 4.63 19.09 3.36
CA ALA A 92 4.55 19.52 4.75
C ALA A 92 4.01 18.40 5.66
N ASN A 93 3.04 17.65 5.17
CA ASN A 93 2.39 16.55 5.88
C ASN A 93 1.80 15.54 4.87
N PRO A 94 2.64 14.79 4.15
CA PRO A 94 2.19 13.83 3.16
C PRO A 94 1.36 12.71 3.80
N GLY A 95 0.17 12.47 3.25
CA GLY A 95 -0.75 11.43 3.71
C GLY A 95 -0.96 10.29 2.73
N ALA A 96 -0.53 10.44 1.47
CA ALA A 96 -0.66 9.40 0.45
C ALA A 96 0.34 9.58 -0.69
N ILE A 97 0.71 8.47 -1.31
CA ILE A 97 1.57 8.43 -2.51
C ILE A 97 1.06 7.39 -3.49
N ALA A 98 1.12 7.71 -4.77
CA ALA A 98 0.79 6.81 -5.86
C ALA A 98 1.68 7.07 -7.08
N THR A 99 1.65 6.17 -8.05
CA THR A 99 2.37 6.29 -9.32
C THR A 99 1.40 6.02 -10.47
N ASP A 100 1.66 6.63 -11.63
CA ASP A 100 0.99 6.24 -12.86
C ASP A 100 1.85 5.32 -13.74
N ALA A 101 1.26 4.86 -14.84
CA ALA A 101 1.90 4.02 -15.84
C ALA A 101 3.14 4.65 -16.49
N ALA A 102 3.23 5.98 -16.52
CA ALA A 102 4.35 6.72 -17.09
C ALA A 102 5.48 6.95 -16.08
N GLY A 103 5.29 6.55 -14.82
CA GLY A 103 6.28 6.72 -13.75
C GLY A 103 6.23 8.09 -13.08
N ASN A 104 5.17 8.88 -13.30
CA ASN A 104 4.96 10.08 -12.50
C ASN A 104 4.49 9.68 -11.10
N VAL A 105 4.90 10.47 -10.09
CA VAL A 105 4.52 10.25 -8.70
C VAL A 105 3.49 11.29 -8.29
N TYR A 106 2.47 10.87 -7.56
CA TYR A 106 1.40 11.72 -7.05
C TYR A 106 1.42 11.68 -5.54
N VAL A 107 1.36 12.85 -4.91
CA VAL A 107 1.37 13.00 -3.45
C VAL A 107 0.16 13.79 -3.01
N GLY A 108 -0.54 13.29 -2.00
CA GLY A 108 -1.53 14.04 -1.24
C GLY A 108 -0.86 14.60 0.02
N ASP A 109 -0.87 15.93 0.16
CA ASP A 109 -0.26 16.65 1.28
C ASP A 109 -1.35 17.28 2.15
N ASN A 110 -1.47 16.81 3.39
CA ASN A 110 -2.45 17.23 4.38
C ASN A 110 -1.92 18.44 5.17
N GLN A 111 -1.58 19.52 4.45
CA GLN A 111 -0.90 20.68 5.03
C GLN A 111 -1.62 21.24 6.26
N PHE A 112 -0.85 21.54 7.29
CA PHE A 112 -1.24 22.55 8.27
C PHE A 112 -0.81 23.90 7.70
N CYS A 113 -1.75 24.78 7.35
CA CYS A 113 -1.40 26.08 6.77
C CYS A 113 -0.49 26.86 7.73
N SER A 114 0.77 27.04 7.35
CA SER A 114 1.75 27.87 8.05
C SER A 114 1.65 29.32 7.56
N GLY A 115 0.70 30.11 8.08
CA GLY A 115 0.64 31.55 7.79
C GLY A 115 -0.70 32.23 8.04
N ILE A 116 -0.77 32.95 9.16
CA ILE A 116 -1.64 34.11 9.52
C ILE A 116 -3.02 34.18 8.84
N GLY A 117 -4.05 33.68 9.53
CA GLY A 117 -5.45 34.00 9.25
C GLY A 117 -6.41 32.81 9.38
N ASP A 118 -6.71 32.43 10.63
CA ASP A 118 -7.73 31.45 11.04
C ASP A 118 -7.73 30.07 10.35
N CYS A 119 -6.78 29.21 10.75
CA CYS A 119 -6.78 27.78 10.43
C CYS A 119 -7.02 26.92 11.67
N THR A 120 -7.76 27.42 12.67
CA THR A 120 -8.05 26.63 13.87
C THR A 120 -9.12 25.54 13.64
N ARG A 121 -9.66 25.39 12.40
CA ARG A 121 -10.76 24.45 12.12
C ARG A 121 -10.67 23.56 10.86
N ASN A 122 -9.91 23.89 9.80
CA ASN A 122 -9.87 23.10 8.55
C ASN A 122 -8.45 23.01 7.91
N PRO A 123 -7.74 21.87 7.99
CA PRO A 123 -6.60 21.62 7.10
C PRO A 123 -7.08 21.54 5.64
N VAL A 124 -6.31 22.10 4.69
CA VAL A 124 -6.58 21.97 3.25
C VAL A 124 -5.60 20.97 2.68
N SER A 125 -6.12 19.85 2.18
CA SER A 125 -5.27 18.89 1.47
C SER A 125 -4.98 19.40 0.06
N ILE A 126 -3.71 19.36 -0.35
CA ILE A 126 -3.29 19.68 -1.72
C ILE A 126 -2.74 18.44 -2.40
N PHE A 127 -2.78 18.43 -3.74
CA PHE A 127 -2.26 17.35 -4.56
C PHE A 127 -1.10 17.87 -5.39
N GLN A 128 -0.05 17.05 -5.51
CA GLN A 128 1.12 17.37 -6.31
C GLN A 128 1.45 16.19 -7.23
N LYS A 129 1.85 16.51 -8.46
CA LYS A 129 2.44 15.57 -9.41
C LYS A 129 3.92 15.88 -9.56
N ILE A 130 4.75 14.85 -9.41
CA ILE A 130 6.18 14.88 -9.67
C ILE A 130 6.40 14.09 -10.96
N ALA A 131 6.75 14.78 -12.04
CA ALA A 131 7.04 14.17 -13.32
C ALA A 131 8.38 13.41 -13.29
N THR A 132 8.61 12.57 -14.30
CA THR A 132 9.81 11.72 -14.40
C THR A 132 11.11 12.51 -14.54
N ASP A 133 11.04 13.74 -15.02
CA ASP A 133 12.15 14.70 -15.09
C ASP A 133 12.39 15.45 -13.75
N GLY A 134 11.57 15.18 -12.74
CA GLY A 134 11.60 15.84 -11.43
C GLY A 134 10.74 17.11 -11.32
N THR A 135 10.08 17.53 -12.40
CA THR A 135 9.21 18.71 -12.37
C THR A 135 8.02 18.49 -11.45
N VAL A 136 7.80 19.39 -10.49
CA VAL A 136 6.67 19.34 -9.56
C VAL A 136 5.57 20.30 -10.02
N THR A 137 4.35 19.79 -10.13
CA THR A 137 3.16 20.55 -10.54
C THR A 137 2.02 20.34 -9.54
N PRO A 138 1.44 21.40 -8.96
CA PRO A 138 0.21 21.28 -8.19
C PRO A 138 -0.94 20.79 -9.07
N ILE A 139 -1.80 19.91 -8.53
CA ILE A 139 -3.06 19.52 -9.17
C ILE A 139 -4.16 20.31 -8.46
N PRO A 140 -4.77 21.31 -9.12
CA PRO A 140 -5.74 22.18 -8.46
C PRO A 140 -7.07 21.45 -8.24
N VAL A 141 -7.75 21.77 -7.15
CA VAL A 141 -9.17 21.47 -6.96
C VAL A 141 -9.93 22.72 -7.39
N VAL A 142 -10.52 22.67 -8.58
CA VAL A 142 -11.10 23.84 -9.26
C VAL A 142 -12.61 23.91 -9.05
N LYS A 143 -13.29 22.78 -9.14
CA LYS A 143 -14.75 22.71 -9.09
C LYS A 143 -15.23 21.37 -8.55
N SER A 144 -16.48 21.37 -8.09
CA SER A 144 -17.26 20.17 -7.82
C SER A 144 -18.71 20.45 -8.20
N SER A 145 -19.41 19.42 -8.70
CA SER A 145 -20.86 19.49 -8.92
C SER A 145 -21.64 19.64 -7.60
N ASP A 146 -21.05 19.22 -6.48
CA ASP A 146 -21.57 19.44 -5.14
C ASP A 146 -20.53 20.16 -4.28
N GLN A 147 -20.84 21.39 -3.88
CA GLN A 147 -19.93 22.24 -3.12
C GLN A 147 -19.58 21.67 -1.74
N SER A 148 -20.41 20.79 -1.18
CA SER A 148 -20.10 20.11 0.08
C SER A 148 -18.90 19.14 -0.05
N ASP A 149 -18.59 18.70 -1.27
CA ASP A 149 -17.43 17.84 -1.56
C ASP A 149 -16.11 18.62 -1.65
N MET A 150 -16.14 19.96 -1.68
CA MET A 150 -14.93 20.79 -1.77
C MET A 150 -14.08 20.75 -0.49
N ASP A 151 -14.65 20.29 0.63
CA ASP A 151 -13.93 20.20 1.89
C ASP A 151 -13.22 18.84 2.00
N ILE A 152 -11.95 18.81 1.62
CA ILE A 152 -11.04 17.65 1.73
C ILE A 152 -10.24 17.76 3.03
N ARG A 153 -10.41 16.80 3.94
CA ARG A 153 -9.87 16.91 5.31
C ARG A 153 -8.58 16.14 5.54
N HIS A 154 -8.51 14.91 5.07
CA HIS A 154 -7.36 14.06 5.34
C HIS A 154 -7.21 13.01 4.24
N VAL A 155 -6.35 13.27 3.26
CA VAL A 155 -6.00 12.30 2.22
C VAL A 155 -5.13 11.21 2.85
N THR A 156 -5.63 9.97 2.86
CA THR A 156 -4.98 8.81 3.51
C THR A 156 -4.48 7.75 2.53
N GLY A 157 -4.95 7.79 1.29
CA GLY A 157 -4.56 6.90 0.20
C GLY A 157 -4.91 7.51 -1.15
N ILE A 158 -4.12 7.21 -2.17
CA ILE A 158 -4.34 7.63 -3.56
C ILE A 158 -4.10 6.43 -4.48
N ALA A 159 -4.92 6.32 -5.52
CA ALA A 159 -4.70 5.49 -6.70
C ALA A 159 -4.89 6.37 -7.95
N VAL A 160 -4.26 6.00 -9.07
CA VAL A 160 -4.28 6.79 -10.30
C VAL A 160 -4.77 5.94 -11.45
N ASP A 161 -5.75 6.43 -12.21
CA ASP A 161 -6.22 5.75 -13.42
C ASP A 161 -5.33 6.06 -14.65
N ALA A 162 -5.61 5.38 -15.77
CA ALA A 162 -4.85 5.57 -17.00
C ALA A 162 -5.00 6.98 -17.62
N ALA A 163 -6.04 7.73 -17.25
CA ALA A 163 -6.26 9.10 -17.68
C ALA A 163 -5.56 10.12 -16.77
N GLY A 164 -4.92 9.67 -15.69
CA GLY A 164 -4.27 10.53 -14.69
C GLY A 164 -5.23 11.09 -13.64
N SER A 165 -6.47 10.60 -13.56
CA SER A 165 -7.37 10.97 -12.47
C SER A 165 -6.94 10.31 -11.17
N LEU A 166 -6.97 11.08 -10.09
CA LEU A 166 -6.70 10.59 -8.75
C LEU A 166 -7.99 10.08 -8.12
N TYR A 167 -7.96 8.85 -7.61
CA TYR A 167 -8.96 8.32 -6.70
C TYR A 167 -8.34 8.30 -5.31
N PHE A 168 -9.01 8.87 -4.32
CA PHE A 168 -8.42 9.01 -3.00
C PHE A 168 -9.45 8.78 -1.89
N SER A 169 -8.96 8.26 -0.78
CA SER A 169 -9.69 8.23 0.48
C SER A 169 -9.47 9.52 1.24
N ASP A 170 -10.58 10.19 1.59
CA ASP A 170 -10.59 11.27 2.57
C ASP A 170 -11.04 10.68 3.92
N GLY A 171 -10.06 10.23 4.71
CA GLY A 171 -10.30 9.62 6.02
C GLY A 171 -10.99 10.57 7.01
N GLY A 172 -10.76 11.88 6.87
CA GLY A 172 -11.42 12.89 7.72
C GLY A 172 -12.88 13.14 7.35
N ARG A 173 -13.32 12.67 6.19
CA ARG A 173 -14.72 12.76 5.72
C ARG A 173 -15.39 11.40 5.54
N ALA A 174 -14.67 10.29 5.71
CA ALA A 174 -15.18 8.93 5.46
C ALA A 174 -15.73 8.75 4.03
N THR A 175 -15.03 9.32 3.05
CA THR A 175 -15.45 9.28 1.63
C THR A 175 -14.33 8.82 0.71
N ILE A 176 -14.71 8.22 -0.42
CA ILE A 176 -13.85 7.99 -1.58
C ILE A 176 -14.20 9.04 -2.64
N ARG A 177 -13.19 9.72 -3.17
CA ARG A 177 -13.36 10.85 -4.11
C ARG A 177 -12.49 10.67 -5.34
N LYS A 178 -12.88 11.34 -6.42
CA LYS A 178 -12.14 11.40 -7.67
C LYS A 178 -11.79 12.86 -8.00
N LEU A 179 -10.53 13.12 -8.30
CA LEU A 179 -10.03 14.40 -8.81
C LEU A 179 -9.44 14.18 -10.21
N THR A 180 -9.98 14.87 -11.20
CA THR A 180 -9.45 14.83 -12.58
C THR A 180 -8.25 15.76 -12.75
N PRO A 181 -7.40 15.57 -13.79
CA PRO A 181 -6.30 16.49 -14.09
C PRO A 181 -6.75 17.95 -14.32
N ASP A 182 -7.98 18.16 -14.80
CA ASP A 182 -8.57 19.49 -15.03
C ASP A 182 -9.15 20.11 -13.75
N GLY A 183 -9.01 19.44 -12.61
CA GLY A 183 -9.42 19.92 -11.30
C GLY A 183 -10.90 19.77 -10.97
N ASP A 184 -11.61 18.87 -11.66
CA ASP A 184 -12.97 18.48 -11.30
C ASP A 184 -12.97 17.42 -10.20
N LEU A 185 -13.58 17.75 -9.06
CA LEU A 185 -13.70 16.90 -7.87
C LEU A 185 -15.11 16.32 -7.78
N THR A 186 -15.20 15.01 -7.57
CA THR A 186 -16.48 14.30 -7.41
C THR A 186 -16.43 13.29 -6.27
N ALA A 187 -17.51 13.17 -5.50
CA ALA A 187 -17.71 12.05 -4.60
C ALA A 187 -17.97 10.76 -5.40
N VAL A 188 -17.21 9.71 -5.10
CA VAL A 188 -17.42 8.37 -5.68
C VAL A 188 -18.35 7.56 -4.77
N ALA A 189 -18.05 7.55 -3.47
CA ALA A 189 -18.86 6.86 -2.46
C ALA A 189 -18.59 7.38 -1.04
N GLY A 190 -19.51 7.06 -0.12
CA GLY A 190 -19.46 7.45 1.28
C GLY A 190 -20.27 8.70 1.58
N MET A 191 -20.68 8.86 2.84
CA MET A 191 -21.41 10.03 3.32
C MET A 191 -20.49 10.88 4.21
N PRO A 192 -20.21 12.14 3.84
CA PRO A 192 -19.38 13.04 4.63
C PRO A 192 -19.83 13.13 6.09
N GLY A 193 -18.90 12.92 7.02
CA GLY A 193 -19.13 13.12 8.46
C GLY A 193 -19.87 11.99 9.18
N VAL A 194 -20.14 10.86 8.51
CA VAL A 194 -20.73 9.66 9.13
C VAL A 194 -19.73 8.51 9.08
N SER A 195 -18.97 8.33 10.16
CA SER A 195 -18.06 7.19 10.34
C SER A 195 -18.83 5.96 10.82
N TYR A 196 -19.21 5.10 9.89
CA TYR A 196 -19.89 3.82 10.13
C TYR A 196 -19.60 2.87 8.97
N GLU A 197 -19.94 1.59 9.08
CA GLU A 197 -19.76 0.63 7.97
C GLU A 197 -21.11 0.17 7.43
N ALA A 198 -21.38 0.46 6.16
CA ALA A 198 -22.54 -0.04 5.44
C ALA A 198 -22.24 -0.15 3.95
N ASP A 199 -22.67 -1.25 3.35
CA ASP A 199 -22.72 -1.40 1.90
C ASP A 199 -23.87 -0.57 1.31
N GLY A 200 -23.76 -0.23 0.03
CA GLY A 200 -24.73 0.65 -0.62
C GLY A 200 -24.16 1.29 -1.88
N VAL A 201 -24.92 2.23 -2.47
CA VAL A 201 -24.51 2.91 -3.70
C VAL A 201 -24.21 4.38 -3.41
N GLY A 202 -23.05 4.86 -3.84
CA GLY A 202 -22.64 6.25 -3.72
C GLY A 202 -22.70 6.75 -2.27
N ARG A 203 -23.60 7.71 -2.01
CA ARG A 203 -23.82 8.31 -0.69
C ARG A 203 -24.66 7.47 0.28
N GLU A 204 -25.17 6.31 -0.13
CA GLU A 204 -25.81 5.35 0.78
C GLU A 204 -24.79 4.42 1.45
N ALA A 205 -23.63 4.24 0.83
CA ALA A 205 -22.52 3.51 1.46
C ALA A 205 -21.92 4.32 2.63
N ARG A 206 -21.34 3.62 3.60
CA ARG A 206 -20.60 4.22 4.72
C ARG A 206 -19.24 3.53 4.88
N PHE A 207 -18.23 4.35 5.17
CA PHE A 207 -16.90 3.89 5.55
C PHE A 207 -16.62 4.31 7.00
N ALA A 208 -15.94 3.46 7.76
CA ALA A 208 -15.63 3.78 9.15
C ALA A 208 -14.40 4.69 9.24
N ASN A 209 -13.32 4.33 8.54
CA ASN A 209 -12.11 5.14 8.35
C ASN A 209 -11.31 4.58 7.16
N PRO A 210 -11.57 5.01 5.92
CA PRO A 210 -10.88 4.52 4.73
C PRO A 210 -9.43 5.04 4.68
N VAL A 211 -8.46 4.14 4.50
CA VAL A 211 -7.02 4.48 4.46
C VAL A 211 -6.36 4.07 3.14
N GLY A 212 -6.10 2.79 2.95
CA GLY A 212 -5.48 2.30 1.71
C GLY A 212 -6.47 2.31 0.57
N ILE A 213 -6.04 2.68 -0.63
CA ILE A 213 -6.82 2.49 -1.86
C ILE A 213 -5.94 1.98 -2.99
N ALA A 214 -6.46 1.02 -3.77
CA ALA A 214 -5.85 0.53 -5.00
C ALA A 214 -6.92 0.41 -6.10
N ILE A 215 -6.53 0.56 -7.36
CA ILE A 215 -7.43 0.46 -8.51
C ILE A 215 -7.04 -0.75 -9.38
N ASP A 216 -8.01 -1.55 -9.80
CA ASP A 216 -7.79 -2.64 -10.75
C ASP A 216 -7.94 -2.17 -12.21
N ALA A 217 -7.63 -3.06 -13.15
CA ALA A 217 -7.72 -2.77 -14.59
C ALA A 217 -9.15 -2.50 -15.10
N ALA A 218 -10.18 -2.92 -14.33
CA ALA A 218 -11.58 -2.65 -14.64
C ALA A 218 -12.08 -1.35 -13.98
N GLY A 219 -11.21 -0.62 -13.27
CA GLY A 219 -11.55 0.62 -12.57
C GLY A 219 -12.26 0.40 -11.24
N ASN A 220 -12.30 -0.83 -10.69
CA ASN A 220 -12.78 -1.03 -9.33
C ASN A 220 -11.71 -0.56 -8.35
N LEU A 221 -12.15 0.10 -7.29
CA LEU A 221 -11.32 0.52 -6.19
C LEU A 221 -11.43 -0.50 -5.06
N PHE A 222 -10.31 -0.92 -4.51
CA PHE A 222 -10.24 -1.69 -3.28
C PHE A 222 -9.74 -0.80 -2.17
N VAL A 223 -10.45 -0.79 -1.04
CA VAL A 223 -10.23 0.12 0.07
C VAL A 223 -9.99 -0.67 1.34
N GLY A 224 -8.88 -0.38 2.03
CA GLY A 224 -8.71 -0.78 3.42
C GLY A 224 -9.53 0.16 4.30
N ASP A 225 -10.68 -0.30 4.79
CA ASP A 225 -11.52 0.45 5.74
C ASP A 225 -11.04 0.13 7.15
N THR A 226 -9.98 0.84 7.55
CA THR A 226 -9.22 0.59 8.76
C THR A 226 -10.07 0.62 10.02
N GLY A 227 -11.05 1.53 10.08
CA GLY A 227 -11.95 1.65 11.24
C GLY A 227 -12.96 0.51 11.32
N GLY A 228 -13.31 -0.07 10.17
CA GLY A 228 -14.25 -1.19 10.05
C GLY A 228 -13.57 -2.56 10.21
N ASN A 229 -12.24 -2.62 10.08
CA ASN A 229 -11.47 -3.87 9.95
C ASN A 229 -11.89 -4.70 8.72
N THR A 230 -12.24 -4.02 7.64
CA THR A 230 -12.76 -4.65 6.42
C THR A 230 -12.04 -4.16 5.17
N ILE A 231 -12.12 -4.99 4.12
CA ILE A 231 -11.71 -4.62 2.77
C ILE A 231 -12.98 -4.40 1.96
N ARG A 232 -13.10 -3.20 1.39
CA ARG A 232 -14.27 -2.76 0.63
C ARG A 232 -13.92 -2.70 -0.84
N LYS A 233 -14.86 -3.03 -1.71
CA LYS A 233 -14.77 -2.83 -3.16
C LYS A 233 -15.75 -1.75 -3.57
N VAL A 234 -15.29 -0.79 -4.38
CA VAL A 234 -16.10 0.27 -4.98
C VAL A 234 -16.04 0.12 -6.49
N THR A 235 -17.17 -0.11 -7.14
CA THR A 235 -17.25 -0.18 -8.61
C THR A 235 -17.20 1.22 -9.24
N PRO A 236 -16.90 1.34 -10.55
CA PRO A 236 -16.98 2.63 -11.26
C PRO A 236 -18.35 3.33 -11.16
N THR A 237 -19.42 2.56 -10.95
CA THR A 237 -20.79 3.07 -10.75
C THR A 237 -21.10 3.41 -9.28
N GLY A 238 -20.11 3.37 -8.39
CA GLY A 238 -20.26 3.76 -6.98
C GLY A 238 -20.89 2.69 -6.07
N ILE A 239 -21.10 1.46 -6.54
CA ILE A 239 -21.57 0.36 -5.68
C ILE A 239 -20.43 -0.06 -4.75
N VAL A 240 -20.70 -0.03 -3.44
CA VAL A 240 -19.78 -0.45 -2.38
C VAL A 240 -20.23 -1.78 -1.79
N THR A 241 -19.29 -2.73 -1.71
CA THR A 241 -19.48 -4.05 -1.07
C THR A 241 -18.32 -4.40 -0.16
N THR A 242 -18.57 -5.00 1.00
CA THR A 242 -17.53 -5.64 1.82
C THR A 242 -17.11 -6.98 1.18
N VAL A 243 -15.84 -7.09 0.78
CA VAL A 243 -15.31 -8.30 0.12
C VAL A 243 -14.58 -9.24 1.06
N ALA A 244 -14.08 -8.73 2.18
CA ALA A 244 -13.47 -9.53 3.25
C ALA A 244 -13.43 -8.75 4.58
N GLY A 245 -13.38 -9.49 5.68
CA GLY A 245 -13.42 -8.95 7.04
C GLY A 245 -14.85 -8.90 7.58
N LEU A 246 -14.98 -9.03 8.90
CA LEU A 246 -16.24 -8.86 9.60
C LEU A 246 -16.30 -7.43 10.18
N PRO A 247 -17.33 -6.63 9.83
CA PRO A 247 -17.43 -5.24 10.28
C PRO A 247 -17.27 -5.09 11.79
N PHE A 248 -16.34 -4.23 12.20
CA PHE A 248 -16.00 -3.94 13.60
C PHE A 248 -15.50 -5.12 14.44
N VAL A 249 -15.21 -6.27 13.82
CA VAL A 249 -14.62 -7.43 14.50
C VAL A 249 -13.12 -7.46 14.24
N SER A 250 -12.35 -7.11 15.27
CA SER A 250 -10.89 -7.10 15.19
C SER A 250 -10.29 -8.49 15.41
N GLY A 251 -9.41 -8.94 14.52
CA GLY A 251 -8.76 -10.25 14.59
C GLY A 251 -7.77 -10.49 13.46
N TYR A 252 -7.32 -11.73 13.29
CA TYR A 252 -6.42 -12.12 12.19
C TYR A 252 -6.74 -13.51 11.63
N VAL A 253 -8.00 -13.93 11.74
CA VAL A 253 -8.47 -15.23 11.27
C VAL A 253 -8.42 -15.25 9.75
N ASP A 254 -7.73 -16.25 9.18
CA ASP A 254 -7.78 -16.60 7.76
C ASP A 254 -9.04 -17.43 7.45
N GLY A 255 -9.47 -17.47 6.19
CA GLY A 255 -10.59 -18.28 5.74
C GLY A 255 -11.57 -17.54 4.82
N PRO A 256 -12.77 -18.10 4.58
CA PRO A 256 -13.79 -17.47 3.75
C PRO A 256 -14.30 -16.14 4.37
N PRO A 257 -14.97 -15.29 3.56
CA PRO A 257 -15.50 -14.00 4.02
C PRO A 257 -16.33 -14.04 5.29
N SER A 258 -17.03 -15.15 5.55
CA SER A 258 -17.90 -15.33 6.71
C SER A 258 -17.18 -15.43 8.06
N ILE A 259 -15.87 -15.66 8.07
CA ILE A 259 -15.08 -15.80 9.31
C ILE A 259 -13.80 -14.96 9.33
N ALA A 260 -13.32 -14.54 8.16
CA ALA A 260 -12.05 -13.84 8.07
C ALA A 260 -12.10 -12.50 8.83
N THR A 261 -11.04 -12.20 9.58
CA THR A 261 -10.93 -10.96 10.36
C THR A 261 -9.59 -10.28 10.12
N PHE A 262 -9.60 -8.95 10.22
CA PHE A 262 -8.43 -8.08 10.16
C PHE A 262 -8.31 -7.27 11.45
N ARG A 263 -7.13 -6.71 11.69
CA ARG A 263 -6.86 -5.80 12.79
C ARG A 263 -6.10 -4.61 12.22
N VAL A 264 -6.85 -3.55 11.93
CA VAL A 264 -6.31 -2.30 11.38
C VAL A 264 -5.68 -2.53 9.99
N PRO A 265 -6.48 -2.93 8.97
CA PRO A 265 -5.99 -3.03 7.59
C PRO A 265 -5.65 -1.63 7.05
N TYR A 266 -4.39 -1.40 6.68
CA TYR A 266 -3.89 -0.11 6.18
C TYR A 266 -3.89 -0.06 4.65
N GLN A 267 -2.71 0.01 4.01
CA GLN A 267 -2.61 0.08 2.56
C GLN A 267 -2.98 -1.26 1.92
N VAL A 268 -3.58 -1.19 0.73
CA VAL A 268 -3.90 -2.33 -0.11
C VAL A 268 -3.24 -2.19 -1.47
N ALA A 269 -2.97 -3.32 -2.12
CA ALA A 269 -2.53 -3.39 -3.52
C ALA A 269 -3.32 -4.50 -4.24
N VAL A 270 -3.60 -4.34 -5.53
CA VAL A 270 -4.35 -5.33 -6.31
C VAL A 270 -3.49 -5.84 -7.47
N ASP A 271 -3.45 -7.16 -7.65
CA ASP A 271 -2.74 -7.76 -8.78
C ASP A 271 -3.64 -7.89 -10.03
N ALA A 272 -3.04 -8.24 -11.17
CA ALA A 272 -3.76 -8.39 -12.44
C ALA A 272 -4.81 -9.52 -12.44
N ARG A 273 -4.83 -10.40 -11.43
CA ARG A 273 -5.84 -11.46 -11.25
C ARG A 273 -6.96 -11.03 -10.32
N GLY A 274 -6.91 -9.81 -9.79
CA GLY A 274 -7.89 -9.30 -8.84
C GLY A 274 -7.68 -9.81 -7.41
N ASN A 275 -6.52 -10.36 -7.06
CA ASN A 275 -6.20 -10.59 -5.66
C ASN A 275 -5.81 -9.26 -5.00
N VAL A 276 -6.33 -9.03 -3.80
CA VAL A 276 -6.01 -7.85 -2.99
C VAL A 276 -5.03 -8.26 -1.91
N TYR A 277 -3.89 -7.59 -1.85
CA TYR A 277 -2.90 -7.74 -0.79
C TYR A 277 -3.07 -6.61 0.21
N VAL A 278 -3.04 -6.93 1.49
CA VAL A 278 -3.41 -6.06 2.59
C VAL A 278 -2.26 -6.02 3.59
N ALA A 279 -1.83 -4.82 3.95
CA ALA A 279 -1.02 -4.60 5.14
C ALA A 279 -1.94 -4.60 6.38
N ASP A 280 -2.08 -5.76 7.02
CA ASP A 280 -2.88 -5.95 8.23
C ASP A 280 -2.04 -5.55 9.46
N GLY A 281 -1.87 -4.24 9.62
CA GLY A 281 -0.81 -3.65 10.43
C GLY A 281 -0.91 -3.95 11.91
N GLY A 282 -2.12 -4.02 12.46
CA GLY A 282 -2.33 -4.36 13.86
C GLY A 282 -2.16 -5.85 14.17
N SER A 283 -2.25 -6.72 13.15
CA SER A 283 -1.95 -8.16 13.26
C SER A 283 -0.48 -8.50 13.01
N ALA A 284 0.28 -7.54 12.46
CA ALA A 284 1.61 -7.75 11.94
C ALA A 284 1.65 -8.80 10.80
N LEU A 285 0.71 -8.69 9.86
CA LEU A 285 0.57 -9.63 8.75
C LEU A 285 0.49 -8.91 7.39
N ILE A 286 1.02 -9.55 6.35
CA ILE A 286 0.61 -9.30 4.96
C ILE A 286 -0.38 -10.38 4.59
N ARG A 287 -1.59 -9.97 4.22
CA ARG A 287 -2.71 -10.88 3.91
C ARG A 287 -3.06 -10.76 2.44
N LYS A 288 -3.59 -11.84 1.87
CA LYS A 288 -4.13 -11.88 0.51
C LYS A 288 -5.61 -12.20 0.57
N VAL A 289 -6.41 -11.46 -0.18
CA VAL A 289 -7.84 -11.69 -0.42
C VAL A 289 -7.98 -12.11 -1.87
N SER A 290 -8.47 -13.32 -2.12
CA SER A 290 -8.77 -13.78 -3.48
C SER A 290 -10.00 -13.07 -4.06
N PRO A 291 -10.27 -13.16 -5.39
CA PRO A 291 -11.50 -12.65 -5.98
C PRO A 291 -12.79 -13.22 -5.36
N ALA A 292 -12.71 -14.40 -4.75
CA ALA A 292 -13.82 -15.03 -4.01
C ALA A 292 -13.92 -14.54 -2.54
N GLY A 293 -13.07 -13.59 -2.13
CA GLY A 293 -13.03 -13.04 -0.77
C GLY A 293 -12.34 -13.92 0.27
N VAL A 294 -11.81 -15.09 -0.12
CA VAL A 294 -11.05 -15.95 0.80
C VAL A 294 -9.74 -15.26 1.20
N VAL A 295 -9.48 -15.18 2.50
CA VAL A 295 -8.30 -14.55 3.10
C VAL A 295 -7.27 -15.61 3.49
N SER A 296 -6.00 -15.36 3.15
CA SER A 296 -4.84 -16.16 3.53
C SER A 296 -3.66 -15.29 3.94
N THR A 297 -2.84 -15.75 4.88
CA THR A 297 -1.58 -15.08 5.25
C THR A 297 -0.47 -15.35 4.25
N VAL A 298 0.19 -14.27 3.80
CA VAL A 298 1.37 -14.31 2.91
C VAL A 298 2.66 -14.19 3.71
N ALA A 299 2.69 -13.30 4.70
CA ALA A 299 3.83 -13.05 5.56
C ALA A 299 3.40 -12.53 6.94
N GLY A 300 4.28 -12.71 7.92
CA GLY A 300 4.08 -12.38 9.32
C GLY A 300 3.51 -13.53 10.14
N THR A 301 3.82 -13.53 11.44
CA THR A 301 3.22 -14.45 12.42
C THR A 301 2.26 -13.65 13.29
N GLY A 302 0.97 -14.02 13.28
CA GLY A 302 -0.10 -13.22 13.88
C GLY A 302 0.15 -12.88 15.35
N GLY A 303 0.11 -11.59 15.68
CA GLY A 303 0.31 -11.11 17.06
C GLY A 303 1.76 -11.08 17.53
N VAL A 304 2.73 -11.48 16.70
CA VAL A 304 4.16 -11.43 17.02
C VAL A 304 4.78 -10.22 16.32
N LEU A 305 5.25 -9.26 17.11
CA LEU A 305 5.93 -8.07 16.60
C LEU A 305 7.44 -8.32 16.53
N GLY A 306 8.06 -7.92 15.42
CA GLY A 306 9.50 -7.96 15.23
C GLY A 306 9.87 -8.07 13.76
N PHE A 307 11.14 -8.23 13.44
CA PHE A 307 11.55 -8.51 12.07
C PHE A 307 12.49 -9.72 12.03
N GLN A 308 12.04 -10.78 11.37
CA GLN A 308 12.83 -11.97 11.10
C GLN A 308 12.67 -12.35 9.62
N ALA A 309 13.74 -12.11 8.85
CA ALA A 309 13.86 -12.52 7.45
C ALA A 309 14.00 -14.05 7.31
N GLY A 310 13.84 -14.55 6.09
CA GLY A 310 13.92 -15.98 5.76
C GLY A 310 12.63 -16.52 5.15
N PRO A 311 12.39 -17.85 5.19
CA PRO A 311 11.15 -18.44 4.69
C PRO A 311 9.89 -17.84 5.34
N ALA A 312 8.87 -17.57 4.54
CA ALA A 312 7.55 -17.19 5.03
C ALA A 312 6.95 -18.32 5.92
N PRO A 313 6.10 -17.97 6.90
CA PRO A 313 5.54 -16.63 7.11
C PRO A 313 6.50 -15.65 7.79
N GLY A 314 7.55 -16.10 8.50
CA GLY A 314 8.49 -15.23 9.22
C GLY A 314 7.83 -14.26 10.23
N VAL A 315 8.55 -13.21 10.64
CA VAL A 315 8.04 -12.19 11.59
C VAL A 315 8.23 -10.81 10.97
N ILE A 316 7.19 -9.99 11.02
CA ILE A 316 7.18 -8.61 10.53
C ILE A 316 6.58 -7.68 11.60
N ASP A 317 6.82 -6.37 11.51
CA ASP A 317 6.40 -5.40 12.53
C ASP A 317 5.60 -4.25 11.95
N ARG A 318 4.29 -4.24 12.25
CA ARG A 318 3.35 -3.16 11.86
C ARG A 318 3.49 -2.75 10.39
N PRO A 319 3.23 -3.68 9.45
CA PRO A 319 3.23 -3.32 8.04
C PRO A 319 2.20 -2.22 7.78
N TYR A 320 2.53 -1.27 6.91
CA TYR A 320 1.64 -0.14 6.59
C TYR A 320 1.46 0.01 5.08
N GLY A 321 2.49 0.48 4.39
CA GLY A 321 2.47 0.64 2.95
C GLY A 321 2.76 -0.66 2.24
N ILE A 322 2.13 -0.88 1.08
CA ILE A 322 2.29 -2.09 0.28
C ILE A 322 2.23 -1.76 -1.22
N ALA A 323 3.08 -2.41 -2.01
CA ALA A 323 3.11 -2.29 -3.46
C ALA A 323 3.49 -3.63 -4.10
N ILE A 324 3.01 -3.87 -5.32
CA ILE A 324 3.33 -5.05 -6.12
C ILE A 324 4.31 -4.64 -7.23
N VAL A 325 5.39 -5.38 -7.39
CA VAL A 325 6.30 -5.26 -8.54
C VAL A 325 6.57 -6.64 -9.10
N GLY A 326 6.08 -6.91 -10.31
CA GLY A 326 6.13 -8.26 -10.87
C GLY A 326 5.40 -9.25 -9.97
N ASN A 327 6.10 -10.30 -9.52
CA ASN A 327 5.56 -11.31 -8.60
C ASN A 327 5.91 -11.04 -7.13
N ASP A 328 6.52 -9.91 -6.83
CA ASP A 328 7.00 -9.58 -5.49
C ASP A 328 6.08 -8.57 -4.81
N LEU A 329 5.89 -8.75 -3.51
CA LEU A 329 5.24 -7.76 -2.65
C LEU A 329 6.30 -7.00 -1.88
N PHE A 330 6.25 -5.68 -1.96
CA PHE A 330 7.06 -4.78 -1.16
C PHE A 330 6.16 -4.11 -0.13
N PHE A 331 6.65 -3.96 1.09
CA PHE A 331 5.88 -3.32 2.15
C PHE A 331 6.79 -2.58 3.13
N THR A 332 6.29 -1.46 3.66
CA THR A 332 6.97 -0.77 4.75
C THR A 332 6.62 -1.45 6.07
N GLN A 333 7.58 -1.60 6.96
CA GLN A 333 7.42 -2.04 8.34
C GLN A 333 8.51 -1.37 9.19
N ALA A 334 8.37 -1.20 10.51
CA ALA A 334 9.40 -0.69 11.44
C ALA A 334 10.64 0.02 10.83
N ALA A 335 10.42 1.21 10.25
CA ALA A 335 11.42 2.08 9.58
C ALA A 335 12.24 1.42 8.45
N ARG A 336 11.64 0.48 7.71
CA ARG A 336 12.26 -0.22 6.58
C ARG A 336 11.24 -0.61 5.53
N ILE A 337 11.74 -0.94 4.35
CA ILE A 337 11.04 -1.69 3.33
C ILE A 337 11.50 -3.15 3.41
N ALA A 338 10.54 -4.07 3.40
CA ALA A 338 10.78 -5.49 3.23
C ALA A 338 10.09 -5.98 1.95
N ALA A 339 10.56 -7.13 1.45
CA ALA A 339 9.95 -7.82 0.33
C ALA A 339 9.51 -9.23 0.73
N ALA A 340 8.34 -9.65 0.28
CA ALA A 340 7.93 -11.05 0.20
C ALA A 340 8.03 -11.48 -1.28
N ARG A 341 9.10 -12.22 -1.61
CA ARG A 341 9.43 -12.60 -2.99
C ARG A 341 8.53 -13.73 -3.48
N ASN A 342 8.14 -13.69 -4.76
CA ASN A 342 7.24 -14.65 -5.41
C ASN A 342 5.85 -14.79 -4.75
N ALA A 343 5.47 -13.82 -3.91
CA ALA A 343 4.21 -13.83 -3.18
C ALA A 343 2.99 -13.56 -4.06
N ALA A 344 3.17 -12.80 -5.14
CA ALA A 344 2.18 -12.67 -6.22
C ALA A 344 2.42 -13.80 -7.24
N SER A 345 2.24 -15.05 -6.81
CA SER A 345 2.52 -16.23 -7.65
C SER A 345 1.68 -16.22 -8.93
N PRO A 346 2.24 -16.61 -10.09
CA PRO A 346 1.50 -17.34 -11.10
C PRO A 346 1.25 -18.75 -10.58
N GLN A 347 -0.01 -19.02 -10.23
CA GLN A 347 -0.54 -20.39 -10.28
C GLN A 347 -1.11 -20.58 -11.69
#